data_AF-A0A0B6ZXW3-F1
#
_entry.id   AF-A0A0B6ZXW3-F1
#
_cell.length_a   1.000
_cell.length_b   1.000
_cell.length_c   1.000
_cell.angle_alpha   90.00
_cell.angle_beta   90.00
_cell.angle_gamma   90.00
#
_symmetry.space_group_name_H-M   'P 1'
#
loop_
_entity.id
_entity.type
_entity.pdbx_description
1 polymer ?
#
loop_
_entity_poly.entity_id
_entity_poly.type
_entity_poly.pdbx_seq_one_letter_code
_entity_poly.pdbx_strand_id
1 'polypeptide(L)'
;MLWRMIIQKYLCRMEMCVRGLVQFAKSIPGFSILDINTQVELIKLARSEIAIFTVYPTVNLELGVTLGLTGETWACQYDMGYIGYHIAIADYMTFCDKLQKMAPTQEEEVLLKAILVVLQIETAL
;
A
#
# COMPACT_ATOMS: atom_id res chain seq x y z
N MET A 1 -12.73 16.69 21.01
CA MET A 1 -13.00 17.38 19.73
C MET A 1 -11.91 17.10 18.70
N LEU A 2 -10.62 17.25 19.05
CA LEU A 2 -9.46 16.96 18.19
C LEU A 2 -9.43 15.54 17.61
N TRP A 3 -9.67 14.51 18.43
CA TRP A 3 -9.67 13.11 18.01
C TRP A 3 -10.67 12.78 16.89
N ARG A 4 -11.85 13.40 16.92
CA ARG A 4 -12.87 13.20 15.86
C ARG A 4 -12.40 13.76 14.52
N MET A 5 -11.70 14.89 14.54
CA MET A 5 -11.13 15.49 13.33
C MET A 5 -10.00 14.63 12.76
N ILE A 6 -9.15 14.06 13.62
CA ILE A 6 -8.06 13.16 13.19
C ILE A 6 -8.64 11.90 12.55
N ILE A 7 -9.62 11.25 13.21
CA ILE A 7 -10.30 10.06 12.68
C ILE A 7 -10.98 10.37 11.34
N GLN A 8 -11.70 11.50 11.24
CA GLN A 8 -12.35 11.90 10.00
C GLN A 8 -11.34 12.10 8.87
N LYS A 9 -10.22 12.79 9.14
CA LYS A 9 -9.13 12.96 8.15
C LYS A 9 -8.57 11.61 7.70
N TYR A 10 -8.32 10.70 8.65
CA TYR A 10 -7.84 9.36 8.34
C TYR A 10 -8.81 8.59 7.45
N LEU A 11 -10.10 8.56 7.80
CA LEU A 11 -11.13 7.86 7.01
C LEU A 11 -11.26 8.45 5.60
N CYS A 12 -11.24 9.78 5.45
CA CYS A 12 -11.26 10.41 4.14
C CYS A 12 -10.04 10.02 3.30
N ARG A 13 -8.85 9.98 3.90
CA ARG A 13 -7.62 9.56 3.20
C ARG A 13 -7.66 8.09 2.80
N MET A 14 -8.15 7.22 3.68
CA MET A 14 -8.38 5.81 3.37
C MET A 14 -9.32 5.63 2.18
N GLU A 15 -10.44 6.37 2.15
CA GLU A 15 -11.37 6.34 1.03
C GLU A 15 -10.70 6.77 -0.28
N MET A 16 -9.89 7.84 -0.25
CA MET A 16 -9.12 8.30 -1.40
C MET A 16 -8.15 7.21 -1.90
N CYS A 17 -7.43 6.53 -1.00
CA CYS A 17 -6.53 5.43 -1.35
C CYS A 17 -7.30 4.27 -2.02
N VAL A 18 -8.45 3.88 -1.47
CA VAL A 18 -9.29 2.81 -2.05
C VAL A 18 -9.79 3.21 -3.44
N ARG A 19 -10.27 4.45 -3.61
CA ARG A 19 -10.72 4.94 -4.92
C ARG A 19 -9.58 4.99 -5.94
N GLY A 20 -8.40 5.44 -5.53
CA GLY A 20 -7.20 5.47 -6.36
C GLY A 20 -6.80 4.06 -6.83
N LEU A 21 -6.81 3.08 -5.92
CA LEU A 21 -6.56 1.67 -6.25
C LEU A 21 -7.57 1.13 -7.27
N VAL A 22 -8.86 1.38 -7.06
CA VAL A 22 -9.91 0.93 -8.00
C VAL A 22 -9.73 1.57 -9.37
N GLN A 23 -9.42 2.87 -9.43
CA GLN A 23 -9.18 3.58 -10.69
C GLN A 23 -7.93 3.05 -11.41
N PHE A 24 -6.85 2.82 -10.67
CA PHE A 24 -5.63 2.23 -11.17
C PHE A 24 -5.89 0.84 -11.77
N ALA A 25 -6.55 -0.05 -11.03
CA ALA A 25 -6.88 -1.40 -11.50
C ALA A 25 -7.71 -1.36 -12.79
N LYS A 26 -8.72 -0.48 -12.88
CA LYS A 26 -9.55 -0.32 -14.08
C LYS A 26 -8.78 0.17 -15.31
N SER A 27 -7.65 0.84 -15.12
CA SER A 27 -6.79 1.30 -16.22
C SER A 27 -5.94 0.19 -16.83
N ILE A 28 -5.83 -0.97 -16.14
CA ILE A 28 -5.07 -2.12 -16.63
C ILE A 28 -5.88 -2.81 -17.75
N PRO A 29 -5.31 -3.00 -18.96
CA PRO A 29 -5.97 -3.72 -20.03
C PRO A 29 -6.42 -5.13 -19.59
N GLY A 30 -7.66 -5.48 -19.93
CA GLY A 30 -8.25 -6.79 -19.56
C GLY A 30 -8.91 -6.82 -18.18
N PHE A 31 -8.51 -5.98 -17.23
CA PHE A 31 -9.08 -6.01 -15.87
C PHE A 31 -10.58 -5.71 -15.85
N SER A 32 -11.01 -4.68 -16.59
CA SER A 32 -12.41 -4.26 -16.63
C SER A 32 -13.34 -5.24 -17.36
N ILE A 33 -12.78 -6.26 -18.04
CA ILE A 33 -13.55 -7.30 -18.75
C ILE A 33 -13.89 -8.47 -17.80
N LEU A 34 -13.14 -8.63 -16.71
CA LEU A 34 -13.40 -9.64 -15.69
C LEU A 34 -14.77 -9.40 -15.04
N ASP A 35 -15.38 -10.43 -14.47
CA ASP A 35 -16.60 -10.24 -13.69
C ASP A 35 -16.32 -9.45 -12.40
N ILE A 36 -17.37 -8.82 -11.87
CA ILE A 36 -17.24 -7.90 -10.74
C ILE A 36 -16.69 -8.58 -9.47
N ASN A 37 -16.94 -9.88 -9.27
CA ASN A 37 -16.45 -10.57 -8.08
C ASN A 37 -14.94 -10.78 -8.18
N THR A 38 -14.44 -11.22 -9.34
CA THR A 38 -13.01 -11.33 -9.60
C THR A 38 -12.31 -9.97 -9.50
N GLN A 39 -12.89 -8.91 -10.06
CA GLN A 39 -12.32 -7.56 -9.91
C GLN A 39 -12.17 -7.16 -8.44
N VAL A 40 -13.20 -7.39 -7.62
CA VAL A 40 -13.19 -7.07 -6.19
C VAL A 40 -12.18 -7.93 -5.43
N GLU A 41 -12.08 -9.20 -5.76
CA GLU A 41 -11.14 -10.14 -5.13
C GLU A 41 -9.69 -9.74 -5.37
N LEU A 42 -9.32 -9.50 -6.63
CA LEU A 42 -7.97 -9.05 -7.01
C LEU A 42 -7.60 -7.74 -6.31
N ILE A 43 -8.52 -6.77 -6.26
CA ILE A 43 -8.29 -5.50 -5.54
C ILE A 43 -8.08 -5.75 -4.03
N LYS A 44 -8.86 -6.63 -3.42
CA LYS A 44 -8.75 -6.96 -1.99
C LYS A 44 -7.42 -7.61 -1.65
N LEU A 45 -6.95 -8.49 -2.51
CA LEU A 45 -5.72 -9.23 -2.32
C LEU A 45 -4.48 -8.36 -2.59
N ALA A 46 -4.51 -7.48 -3.59
CA ALA A 46 -3.39 -6.57 -3.91
C ALA A 46 -3.23 -5.37 -2.95
N ARG A 47 -4.27 -5.03 -2.17
CA ARG A 47 -4.33 -3.77 -1.41
C ARG A 47 -3.16 -3.52 -0.46
N SER A 48 -2.67 -4.55 0.23
CA SER A 48 -1.59 -4.42 1.22
C SER A 48 -0.26 -4.16 0.55
N GLU A 49 0.02 -4.85 -0.55
CA GLU A 49 1.26 -4.68 -1.30
C GLU A 49 1.28 -3.33 -2.00
N ILE A 50 0.17 -2.89 -2.60
CA ILE A 50 0.06 -1.56 -3.20
C ILE A 50 0.22 -0.45 -2.16
N ALA A 51 -0.27 -0.65 -0.94
CA ALA A 51 -0.04 0.29 0.15
C ALA A 51 1.46 0.44 0.47
N ILE A 52 2.23 -0.67 0.45
CA ILE A 52 3.70 -0.63 0.59
C ILE A 52 4.30 0.23 -0.52
N PHE A 53 3.95 -0.02 -1.78
CA PHE A 53 4.44 0.75 -2.93
C PHE A 53 3.98 2.23 -2.95
N THR A 54 3.07 2.62 -2.06
CA THR A 54 2.66 4.03 -1.87
C THR A 54 3.43 4.70 -0.74
N VAL A 55 3.81 3.94 0.29
CA VAL A 55 4.40 4.46 1.54
C VAL A 55 5.92 4.27 1.60
N TYR A 56 6.47 3.32 0.84
CA TYR A 56 7.91 3.00 0.86
C TYR A 56 8.83 4.21 0.68
N PRO A 57 8.52 5.27 -0.10
CA PRO A 57 9.43 6.41 -0.25
C PRO A 57 9.56 7.24 1.03
N THR A 58 8.64 7.08 1.98
CA THR A 58 8.60 7.84 3.23
C THR A 58 9.24 7.09 4.40
N VAL A 59 9.64 5.85 4.19
CA VAL A 59 10.28 5.02 5.21
C VAL A 59 11.70 5.53 5.47
N ASN A 60 12.02 5.75 6.74
CA ASN A 60 13.39 5.97 7.19
C ASN A 60 13.79 4.82 8.11
N LEU A 61 14.68 3.95 7.61
CA LEU A 61 15.14 2.77 8.33
C LEU A 61 15.97 3.13 9.57
N GLU A 62 16.83 4.15 9.47
CA GLU A 62 17.71 4.58 10.58
C GLU A 62 16.91 5.11 11.76
N LEU A 63 15.88 5.91 11.48
CA LEU A 63 15.00 6.50 12.48
C LEU A 63 13.86 5.56 12.89
N GLY A 64 13.61 4.50 12.13
CA GLY A 64 12.52 3.56 12.40
C GLY A 64 11.13 4.19 12.23
N VAL A 65 10.96 5.11 11.27
CA VAL A 65 9.72 5.87 11.06
C VAL A 65 9.20 5.81 9.63
N THR A 66 7.92 6.12 9.45
CA THR A 66 7.28 6.33 8.16
C THR A 66 6.25 7.46 8.25
N LEU A 67 5.79 8.02 7.12
CA LEU A 67 4.68 8.98 7.13
C LEU A 67 3.34 8.25 7.09
N GLY A 68 2.50 8.51 8.08
CA GLY A 68 1.11 8.08 8.13
C GLY A 68 0.24 8.82 7.12
N LEU A 69 -0.96 8.27 6.86
CA LEU A 69 -1.90 8.80 5.87
C LEU A 69 -2.39 10.23 6.15
N THR A 70 -2.26 10.71 7.38
CA THR A 70 -2.61 12.08 7.79
C THR A 70 -1.44 13.05 7.70
N GLY A 71 -0.26 12.58 7.27
CA GLY A 71 0.99 13.36 7.23
C GLY A 71 1.74 13.39 8.56
N GLU A 72 1.26 12.65 9.56
CA GLU A 72 1.94 12.49 10.85
C GLU A 72 3.05 11.43 10.73
N THR A 73 4.19 11.67 11.35
CA THR A 73 5.27 10.67 11.43
C THR A 73 4.86 9.57 12.41
N TRP A 74 4.92 8.32 11.97
CA TRP A 74 4.62 7.15 12.80
C TRP A 74 5.93 6.43 13.15
N ALA A 75 6.14 6.17 14.44
CA ALA A 75 7.24 5.33 14.88
C ALA A 75 6.86 3.87 14.66
N CYS A 76 7.54 3.18 13.74
CA CYS A 76 7.18 1.82 13.35
C CYS A 76 7.30 0.82 14.52
N GLN A 77 8.18 1.08 15.49
CA GLN A 77 8.34 0.23 16.68
C GLN A 77 7.23 0.42 17.73
N TYR A 78 6.59 1.59 17.80
CA TYR A 78 5.61 1.94 18.84
C TYR A 78 4.18 2.06 18.30
N ASP A 79 3.98 2.58 17.09
CA ASP A 79 2.64 2.84 16.54
C ASP A 79 2.14 1.69 15.65
N MET A 80 3.06 1.02 14.94
CA MET A 80 2.74 -0.17 14.13
C MET A 80 2.96 -1.49 14.90
N GLY A 81 3.88 -1.51 15.88
CA GLY A 81 4.27 -2.71 16.64
C GLY A 81 3.20 -3.32 17.55
N TYR A 82 2.19 -2.54 17.98
CA TYR A 82 1.06 -3.05 18.76
C TYR A 82 0.05 -3.82 17.91
N ILE A 83 0.07 -3.62 16.59
CA ILE A 83 -0.64 -4.46 15.62
C ILE A 83 0.36 -5.57 15.33
N GLY A 84 0.26 -6.66 16.10
CA GLY A 84 1.29 -7.69 16.27
C GLY A 84 2.08 -8.07 15.02
N TYR A 85 3.31 -8.54 15.26
CA TYR A 85 4.38 -8.94 14.32
C TYR A 85 5.52 -7.91 14.18
N HIS A 86 6.28 -7.70 15.26
CA HIS A 86 7.54 -6.94 15.26
C HIS A 86 8.53 -7.38 14.16
N ILE A 87 8.58 -8.68 13.83
CA ILE A 87 9.42 -9.22 12.75
C ILE A 87 8.93 -8.73 11.38
N ALA A 88 7.61 -8.77 11.13
CA ALA A 88 7.04 -8.32 9.86
C ALA A 88 7.29 -6.82 9.63
N ILE A 89 7.33 -6.01 10.69
CA ILE A 89 7.67 -4.58 10.59
C ILE A 89 9.15 -4.39 10.23
N ALA A 90 10.07 -5.15 10.83
CA ALA A 90 11.48 -5.08 10.48
C ALA A 90 11.74 -5.49 9.02
N ASP A 91 11.08 -6.56 8.57
CA ASP A 91 11.15 -7.03 7.18
C ASP A 91 10.54 -5.99 6.22
N TYR A 92 9.39 -5.40 6.56
CA TYR A 92 8.76 -4.31 5.81
C TYR A 92 9.70 -3.11 5.65
N MET A 93 10.32 -2.65 6.75
CA MET A 93 11.22 -1.50 6.74
C MET A 93 12.47 -1.79 5.90
N THR A 94 13.02 -2.99 6.03
CA THR A 94 14.18 -3.44 5.24
C THR A 94 13.84 -3.55 3.76
N PHE A 95 12.65 -4.06 3.43
CA PHE A 95 12.16 -4.10 2.05
C PHE A 95 12.03 -2.70 1.46
N CYS A 96 11.41 -1.77 2.19
CA CYS A 96 11.23 -0.39 1.72
C CYS A 96 12.57 0.32 1.50
N ASP A 97 13.53 0.16 2.41
CA ASP A 97 14.89 0.72 2.27
C ASP A 97 15.60 0.16 1.02
N LYS A 98 15.52 -1.15 0.78
CA LYS A 98 16.08 -1.77 -0.42
C LYS A 98 15.39 -1.26 -1.70
N LEU A 99 14.07 -1.13 -1.68
CA LEU A 99 13.30 -0.61 -2.81
C LEU A 99 13.62 0.87 -3.09
N GLN A 100 13.82 1.70 -2.07
CA GLN A 100 14.31 3.07 -2.25
C GLN A 100 15.70 3.10 -2.90
N LYS A 101 16.62 2.23 -2.46
CA LYS A 101 17.98 2.14 -3.01
C LYS A 101 18.02 1.60 -4.43
N MET A 102 17.04 0.77 -4.81
CA MET A 102 16.86 0.34 -6.20
C MET A 102 16.44 1.50 -7.11
N ALA A 103 15.79 2.53 -6.54
CA ALA A 103 15.35 3.73 -7.23
C ALA A 103 14.56 3.44 -8.52
N PRO A 104 13.46 2.66 -8.44
CA PRO A 104 12.64 2.38 -9.61
C PRO A 104 12.12 3.69 -10.22
N THR A 105 12.08 3.72 -11.54
CA THR A 105 11.40 4.76 -12.30
C THR A 105 9.90 4.75 -12.04
N GLN A 106 9.22 5.83 -12.39
CA GLN A 106 7.76 5.91 -12.27
C GLN A 106 7.07 4.81 -13.10
N GLU A 107 7.61 4.49 -14.28
CA GLU A 107 7.12 3.44 -15.16
C GLU A 107 7.28 2.06 -14.53
N GLU A 108 8.44 1.78 -13.92
CA GLU A 108 8.68 0.52 -13.22
C GLU A 108 7.78 0.37 -12.00
N GLU A 109 7.56 1.44 -11.22
CA GLU A 109 6.60 1.42 -10.12
C GLU A 109 5.18 1.10 -10.60
N VAL A 110 4.74 1.73 -11.69
CA VAL A 110 3.42 1.48 -12.29
C VAL A 110 3.32 0.02 -12.74
N LEU A 111 4.35 -0.51 -13.37
CA LEU A 111 4.39 -1.90 -13.81
C LEU A 111 4.33 -2.87 -12.62
N LEU A 112 5.13 -2.64 -11.58
CA LEU A 112 5.12 -3.45 -10.36
C LEU A 112 3.74 -3.43 -9.70
N LYS A 113 3.13 -2.24 -9.55
CA LYS A 113 1.76 -2.11 -9.01
C LYS A 113 0.74 -2.87 -9.86
N ALA A 114 0.86 -2.83 -11.19
CA ALA A 114 -0.04 -3.55 -12.09
C ALA A 114 0.11 -5.07 -11.94
N ILE A 115 1.35 -5.55 -11.84
CA ILE A 115 1.66 -6.96 -11.56
C ILE A 115 0.95 -7.43 -10.30
N LEU A 116 1.00 -6.68 -9.19
CA LEU A 116 0.34 -7.07 -7.94
C LEU A 116 -1.18 -7.23 -8.08
N VAL A 117 -1.82 -6.45 -8.97
CA VAL A 117 -3.26 -6.57 -9.24
C VAL A 117 -3.60 -7.80 -10.09
N VAL A 118 -2.75 -8.17 -11.05
CA VAL A 118 -3.08 -9.21 -12.04
C VAL A 118 -2.43 -10.57 -11.79
N LEU A 119 -1.31 -10.62 -11.06
CA LEU A 119 -0.53 -11.86 -10.86
C LEU A 119 -1.26 -12.87 -9.94
N GLN A 120 -2.29 -12.41 -9.23
CA GLN A 120 -3.15 -13.28 -8.43
C GLN A 120 -4.18 -14.07 -9.25
N ILE A 121 -4.23 -13.85 -10.57
CA ILE A 121 -5.05 -14.64 -11.50
C ILE A 121 -4.46 -16.05 -11.69
N GLU A 122 -3.14 -16.25 -11.56
CA GLU A 122 -2.51 -17.55 -11.79
C GLU A 122 -2.65 -18.53 -10.60
N THR A 123 -2.98 -18.04 -9.40
CA THR A 123 -3.20 -18.89 -8.22
C THR A 123 -4.65 -19.33 -8.02
N ALA A 124 -5.56 -18.93 -8.92
CA ALA A 124 -7.00 -19.23 -8.86
C ALA A 124 -7.47 -20.24 -9.93
N LEU A 125 -6.53 -20.89 -10.64
CA LEU A 125 -6.75 -22.00 -11.57
C LEU A 125 -6.04 -23.27 -11.07
#